data_AF-A0A5A7RRX9-F1
#
_entry.id   AF-A0A5A7RRX9-F1
#
_cell.length_a   1.000
_cell.length_b   1.000
_cell.length_c   1.000
_cell.angle_alpha   90.00
_cell.angle_beta   90.00
_cell.angle_gamma   90.00
#
_symmetry.space_group_name_H-M   'P 1'
#
loop_
_entity.id
_entity.type
_entity.pdbx_description
1 polymer ?
#
loop_
_entity_poly.entity_id
_entity_poly.type
_entity_poly.pdbx_seq_one_letter_code
_entity_poly.pdbx_strand_id
1 'polypeptide(L)' 'MFKQFIDREKELKWLEKTYKNAQNGFLILYGRRRTGKTELIKQFLKNKPHVYFLAGTKPEKE' A
#
# COMPACT_ATOMS: atom_id res chain seq x y z
N MET A 1 -19.87 -2.50 8.73
CA MET A 1 -19.40 -3.89 8.81
C MET A 1 -17.90 -3.90 8.60
N PHE A 2 -17.10 -4.14 9.63
CA PHE A 2 -15.65 -4.23 9.50
C PHE A 2 -15.33 -5.42 8.60
N LYS A 3 -14.86 -5.17 7.38
CA LYS A 3 -14.39 -6.22 6.49
C LYS A 3 -13.08 -6.74 7.08
N GLN A 4 -13.11 -7.97 7.59
CA GLN A 4 -11.90 -8.65 8.05
C GLN A 4 -10.89 -8.69 6.89
N PHE A 5 -9.64 -8.29 7.15
CA PHE A 5 -8.56 -8.45 6.19
C PHE A 5 -8.05 -9.88 6.31
N ILE A 6 -8.20 -10.66 5.24
CA ILE A 6 -7.90 -12.09 5.21
C ILE A 6 -6.75 -12.30 4.23
N ASP A 7 -5.83 -13.22 4.59
CA ASP A 7 -4.63 -13.57 3.82
C ASP A 7 -3.63 -12.39 3.71
N ARG A 8 -2.62 -12.52 2.84
CA ARG A 8 -1.58 -11.52 2.54
C ARG A 8 -0.54 -11.29 3.64
N GLU A 9 -0.46 -12.20 4.62
CA GLU A 9 0.51 -12.13 5.71
C GLU A 9 1.95 -12.16 5.21
N LYS A 10 2.22 -12.93 4.14
CA LYS A 10 3.55 -13.02 3.53
C LYS A 10 3.95 -11.71 2.88
N GLU A 11 3.06 -11.11 2.11
CA GLU A 11 3.27 -9.82 1.45
C GLU A 11 3.45 -8.70 2.47
N LEU A 12 2.63 -8.66 3.52
CA LEU A 12 2.80 -7.71 4.62
C LEU A 12 4.16 -7.87 5.29
N LYS A 13 4.56 -9.09 5.65
CA LYS A 13 5.88 -9.35 6.26
C LYS A 13 7.03 -8.92 5.34
N TRP A 14 6.90 -9.14 4.03
CA TRP A 14 7.90 -8.71 3.06
C TRP A 14 7.99 -7.18 2.97
N LEU A 15 6.85 -6.47 2.95
CA LEU A 15 6.81 -5.01 2.99
C LEU A 15 7.43 -4.45 4.27
N GLU A 16 7.11 -5.03 5.44
CA GLU A 16 7.72 -4.63 6.73
C GLU A 16 9.24 -4.82 6.75
N LYS A 17 9.71 -5.99 6.30
CA LYS A 17 11.14 -6.29 6.26
C LYS A 17 11.87 -5.31 5.33
N THR A 18 11.29 -5.02 4.17
CA THR A 18 11.86 -4.09 3.19
C THR A 18 11.89 -2.67 3.76
N TYR A 19 10.81 -2.23 4.41
CA TYR A 19 10.72 -0.92 5.04
C TYR A 19 11.74 -0.73 6.17
N LYS A 20 11.94 -1.74 7.03
CA LYS A 20 12.90 -1.68 8.15
C LYS A 20 14.36 -1.70 7.70
N ASN A 21 14.66 -2.41 6.61
CA ASN A 21 16.04 -2.62 6.15
C ASN A 21 16.49 -1.58 5.11
N ALA A 22 15.58 -0.77 4.58
CA ALA A 22 15.92 0.23 3.57
C ALA A 22 16.46 1.51 4.22
N GLN A 23 17.72 1.86 3.96
CA GLN A 23 18.24 3.21 4.20
C GLN A 23 17.63 4.23 3.22
N ASN A 24 17.38 3.82 1.96
CA ASN A 24 16.62 4.55 0.93
C ASN A 24 15.93 3.51 0.03
N GLY A 25 14.60 3.47 0.01
CA GLY A 25 13.84 2.45 -0.71
C GLY A 25 12.79 3.03 -1.66
N PHE A 26 12.76 2.54 -2.89
CA PHE A 26 11.69 2.80 -3.86
C PHE A 26 11.03 1.48 -4.24
N LEU A 27 9.74 1.34 -3.96
CA LEU A 27 9.00 0.09 -4.14
C LEU A 27 7.76 0.32 -5.01
N ILE A 28 7.64 -0.49 -6.05
CA ILE A 28 6.49 -0.48 -6.96
C ILE A 28 5.65 -1.72 -6.70
N LEU A 29 4.39 -1.52 -6.33
CA LEU A 29 3.42 -2.62 -6.14
C LEU A 29 2.48 -2.70 -7.35
N TYR A 30 2.63 -3.74 -8.18
CA TYR A 30 1.88 -3.88 -9.44
C TYR A 30 0.98 -5.13 -9.48
N GLY A 31 0.05 -5.18 -10.43
CA GLY A 31 -0.77 -6.35 -10.75
C GLY A 31 -2.17 -6.00 -11.25
N ARG A 32 -3.04 -7.01 -11.43
CA ARG A 32 -4.40 -6.85 -11.99
C ARG A 32 -5.32 -5.90 -11.20
N ARG A 33 -6.28 -5.27 -11.88
CA ARG A 33 -7.31 -4.43 -11.24
C ARG A 33 -8.13 -5.27 -10.25
N ARG A 34 -8.48 -4.69 -9.09
CA ARG A 34 -9.28 -5.31 -8.01
C ARG A 34 -8.66 -6.48 -7.22
N THR A 35 -7.36 -6.74 -7.34
CA THR A 35 -6.66 -7.77 -6.53
C THR A 35 -6.41 -7.35 -5.05
N GLY A 36 -6.88 -6.18 -4.63
CA GLY A 36 -6.71 -5.72 -3.23
C GLY A 36 -5.38 -5.04 -2.91
N LYS A 37 -4.59 -4.61 -3.92
CA LYS A 37 -3.32 -3.87 -3.71
C LYS A 37 -3.48 -2.62 -2.86
N THR A 38 -4.51 -1.82 -3.14
CA THR A 38 -4.81 -0.61 -2.37
C THR A 38 -5.08 -0.94 -0.90
N GLU A 39 -5.79 -2.04 -0.64
CA GLU A 39 -6.08 -2.46 0.72
C GLU A 39 -4.81 -2.99 1.42
N LEU A 40 -3.99 -3.78 0.73
CA LEU A 40 -2.69 -4.25 1.25
C LEU A 40 -1.79 -3.07 1.68
N ILE A 41 -1.68 -2.03 0.85
CA ILE A 41 -0.92 -0.82 1.19
C ILE A 41 -1.54 -0.12 2.41
N LYS A 42 -2.86 0.05 2.46
CA LYS A 42 -3.52 0.66 3.63
C LYS A 42 -3.24 -0.10 4.92
N GLN A 43 -3.28 -1.44 4.89
CA GLN A 43 -2.97 -2.26 6.05
C GLN A 43 -1.50 -2.11 6.48
N PHE A 44 -0.57 -2.12 5.52
CA PHE A 44 0.86 -1.90 5.78
C PHE A 44 1.13 -0.53 6.45
N LEU A 45 0.38 0.50 6.08
CA LEU A 45 0.60 1.88 6.55
C LEU A 45 -0.01 2.19 7.93
N LYS A 46 -0.97 1.39 8.44
CA LYS A 46 -1.78 1.72 9.64
C LYS A 46 -0.99 2.17 10.89
N ASN A 47 0.19 1.63 11.10
CA ASN A 47 0.99 1.87 12.32
C ASN A 47 2.31 2.61 12.01
N LYS A 48 2.32 3.44 10.98
CA LYS A 48 3.53 4.17 10.53
C LYS A 48 3.18 5.62 10.21
N PRO A 49 4.06 6.58 10.49
CA PRO A 49 3.96 7.91 9.90
C PRO A 49 4.03 7.79 8.37
N HIS A 50 3.03 8.27 7.66
CA HIS A 50 2.97 8.17 6.20
C HIS A 50 2.13 9.28 5.57
N VAL A 51 2.42 9.57 4.30
CA VAL A 51 1.56 10.35 3.42
C VAL A 51 0.94 9.40 2.41
N TYR A 52 -0.39 9.36 2.33
CA TYR A 52 -1.10 8.62 1.30
C TYR A 52 -1.59 9.58 0.22
N PHE A 53 -0.97 9.54 -0.95
CA PHE A 53 -1.36 10.34 -2.11
C PHE A 53 -2.06 9.46 -3.14
N LEU A 54 -3.35 9.72 -3.37
CA LEU A 54 -4.09 9.10 -4.47
C LEU A 54 -3.95 9.96 -5.72
N ALA A 55 -2.96 9.65 -6.54
CA ALA A 55 -2.78 10.28 -7.85
C ALA A 55 -3.96 9.88 -8.76
N GLY A 56 -4.93 10.79 -8.89
CA GLY A 56 -6.04 10.66 -9.82
C GLY A 56 -5.93 11.74 -10.89
N THR A 57 -6.34 11.42 -12.12
CA THR A 57 -6.55 12.42 -13.16
C THR A 57 -7.79 13.24 -12.80
N LYS A 58 -7.61 14.36 -12.10
CA LYS A 58 -8.60 15.44 -12.18
C LYS A 58 -8.37 16.13 -13.52
N PRO A 59 -9.39 16.37 -14.36
CA PRO A 59 -9.23 17.32 -15.46
C PRO A 59 -8.82 18.65 -14.85
N GLU A 60 -7.79 19.30 -15.40
CA GLU A 60 -7.53 20.71 -15.11
C GLU A 60 -8.82 21.48 -15.38
N LYS A 61 -9.28 22.25 -14.38
CA LYS A 61 -10.34 23.21 -14.60
C LYS A 61 -9.67 24.42 -15.25
N GLU A 62 -10.01 24.70 -16.50
CA GLU A 62 -9.83 26.03 -17.10
C GLU A 62 -10.63 27.08 -16.31
#